data_AF-A0AA36ULL4-F1
#
_entry.id   AF-A0AA36ULL4-F1
#
_cell.length_a   1.000
_cell.length_b   1.000
_cell.length_c   1.000
_cell.angle_alpha   90.00
_cell.angle_beta   90.00
_cell.angle_gamma   90.00
#
_symmetry.space_group_name_H-M   'P 1'
#
loop_
_entity.id
_entity.type
_entity.pdbx_description
1 polymer ?
#
loop_
_entity_poly.entity_id
_entity_poly.type
_entity_poly.pdbx_seq_one_letter_code
_entity_poly.pdbx_strand_id
1 'polypeptide(L)'
;MSRQTLIAFLRGVMPSGKNAVKMADVRAVLGGNGFDNVRTWIQSGNIALESGLAADEAAVRIHDLLHTHLNVDLAVIVKTPAQLREILDGNPFADEAYDPKRVFFTLCNTPLADTAGLEAQDFGSEKLHIRPCAAYLYIPQDASRSKLGNAFLEKQLGLSLTTRNGNTLRKMMAF
;
A
#
# COMPACT_ATOMS: atom_id res chain seq x y z
N MET A 1 15.22 3.03 22.53
CA MET A 1 14.15 2.28 21.85
C MET A 1 14.77 1.54 20.67
N SER A 2 14.48 0.25 20.49
CA SER A 2 14.95 -0.51 19.33
C SER A 2 14.30 0.06 18.07
N ARG A 3 15.10 0.35 17.04
CA ARG A 3 14.56 0.72 15.73
C ARG A 3 14.09 -0.54 14.99
N GLN A 4 13.05 -0.40 14.18
CA GLN A 4 12.51 -1.45 13.34
C GLN A 4 12.38 -0.98 11.89
N THR A 5 12.48 -1.91 10.95
CA THR A 5 12.19 -1.64 9.54
C THR A 5 10.69 -1.48 9.34
N LEU A 6 10.29 -0.39 8.70
CA LEU A 6 8.92 -0.11 8.28
C LEU A 6 8.88 0.10 6.77
N ILE A 7 7.80 -0.35 6.16
CA ILE A 7 7.50 -0.19 4.74
C ILE A 7 6.30 0.75 4.61
N ALA A 8 6.51 1.92 4.03
CA ALA A 8 5.47 2.91 3.80
C ALA A 8 5.07 2.98 2.32
N PHE A 9 3.77 3.01 2.07
CA PHE A 9 3.15 3.11 0.76
C PHE A 9 2.34 4.38 0.68
N LEU A 10 2.74 5.28 -0.22
CA LEU A 10 2.00 6.51 -0.50
C LEU A 10 0.86 6.22 -1.47
N ARG A 11 -0.33 6.70 -1.16
CA ARG A 11 -1.51 6.61 -2.04
C ARG A 11 -1.66 7.88 -2.84
N GLY A 12 -1.76 7.75 -4.17
CA GLY A 12 -2.07 8.87 -5.06
C GLY A 12 -0.87 9.71 -5.51
N VAL A 13 0.35 9.15 -5.47
CA VAL A 13 1.53 9.79 -6.08
C VAL A 13 1.31 9.91 -7.59
N MET A 14 1.49 11.12 -8.12
CA MET A 14 1.30 11.43 -9.54
C MET A 14 2.62 11.79 -10.21
N PRO A 15 2.75 11.60 -11.54
CA PRO A 15 3.90 12.12 -12.30
C PRO A 15 3.94 13.66 -12.37
N SER A 16 2.77 14.30 -12.31
CA SER A 16 2.61 15.76 -12.37
C SER A 16 1.35 16.22 -11.60
N GLY A 17 1.28 17.51 -11.27
CA GLY A 17 0.13 18.11 -10.55
C GLY A 17 0.28 18.14 -9.03
N LYS A 18 -0.84 18.35 -8.32
CA LYS A 18 -0.90 18.60 -6.86
C LYS A 18 -0.15 17.55 -6.02
N ASN A 19 -0.19 16.29 -6.43
CA ASN A 19 0.40 15.17 -5.71
C ASN A 19 1.67 14.61 -6.39
N ALA A 20 2.36 15.45 -7.16
CA ALA A 20 3.64 15.09 -7.77
C ALA A 20 4.78 15.30 -6.78
N VAL A 21 5.50 14.22 -6.48
CA VAL A 21 6.62 14.25 -5.54
C VAL A 21 7.77 13.42 -6.07
N LYS A 22 8.99 13.97 -6.09
CA LYS A 22 10.18 13.19 -6.46
C LYS A 22 10.58 12.31 -5.28
N MET A 23 10.84 11.03 -5.54
CA MET A 23 11.26 10.12 -4.48
C MET A 23 12.60 10.52 -3.82
N ALA A 24 13.44 11.30 -4.52
CA ALA A 24 14.64 11.89 -3.93
C ALA A 24 14.31 12.89 -2.80
N ASP A 25 13.31 13.73 -3.02
CA ASP A 25 12.87 14.73 -2.04
C ASP A 25 12.21 14.03 -0.84
N VAL A 26 11.42 12.96 -1.08
CA VAL A 26 10.89 12.10 -0.02
C VAL A 26 12.01 11.53 0.85
N ARG A 27 13.07 10.96 0.24
CA ARG A 27 14.21 10.42 0.99
C ARG A 27 14.91 11.49 1.81
N ALA A 28 15.13 12.67 1.23
CA ALA A 28 15.79 13.78 1.90
C ALA A 28 14.98 14.29 3.10
N VAL A 29 13.67 14.49 2.91
CA VAL A 29 12.78 14.95 3.99
C VAL A 29 12.72 13.92 5.10
N LEU A 30 12.46 12.64 4.81
CA LEU A 30 12.35 11.63 5.85
C LEU A 30 13.70 11.40 6.57
N GLY A 31 14.80 11.33 5.82
CA GLY A 31 16.16 11.19 6.36
C GLY A 31 16.59 12.35 7.24
N GLY A 32 16.19 13.58 6.90
CA GLY A 32 16.45 14.77 7.71
C GLY A 32 15.56 14.90 8.95
N ASN A 33 14.56 14.03 9.12
CA ASN A 33 13.52 14.18 10.15
C ASN A 33 13.34 12.92 11.03
N GLY A 34 14.42 12.17 11.25
CA GLY A 34 14.48 11.11 12.27
C GLY A 34 14.19 9.69 11.77
N PHE A 35 13.96 9.52 10.47
CA PHE A 35 13.92 8.19 9.85
C PHE A 35 15.30 7.82 9.32
N ASP A 36 15.75 6.60 9.60
CA ASP A 36 17.05 6.11 9.16
C ASP A 36 16.90 5.22 7.93
N ASN A 37 18.00 4.95 7.21
CA ASN A 37 18.06 4.00 6.10
C ASN A 37 16.92 4.14 5.06
N VAL A 38 16.53 5.38 4.75
CA VAL A 38 15.40 5.65 3.85
C VAL A 38 15.74 5.27 2.41
N ARG A 39 15.03 4.26 1.90
CA ARG A 39 15.15 3.72 0.54
C ARG A 39 13.79 3.82 -0.15
N THR A 40 13.79 4.02 -1.46
CA THR A 40 12.57 4.08 -2.26
C THR A 40 12.64 3.12 -3.43
N TRP A 41 11.51 2.54 -3.81
CA TRP A 41 11.39 1.70 -5.00
C TRP A 41 10.40 2.31 -5.99
N ILE A 42 10.87 2.54 -7.22
CA ILE A 42 10.16 3.20 -8.33
C ILE A 42 9.50 4.54 -7.92
N GLN A 43 8.73 5.16 -8.83
CA GLN A 43 8.13 6.48 -8.61
C GLN A 43 6.73 6.41 -7.96
N SER A 44 6.20 5.21 -7.69
CA SER A 44 4.83 5.02 -7.20
C SER A 44 4.67 5.11 -5.68
N GLY A 45 5.63 5.72 -4.97
CA GLY A 45 5.56 5.92 -3.52
C GLY A 45 5.68 4.62 -2.72
N ASN A 46 6.77 3.88 -2.89
CA ASN A 46 7.11 2.75 -2.02
C ASN A 46 8.42 3.06 -1.29
N ILE A 47 8.40 3.05 0.04
CA ILE A 47 9.48 3.50 0.90
C ILE A 47 9.79 2.41 1.92
N ALA A 48 11.06 2.10 2.13
CA ALA A 48 11.54 1.35 3.28
C ALA A 48 12.40 2.28 4.13
N LEU A 49 12.25 2.21 5.45
CA LEU A 49 12.98 3.05 6.39
C LEU A 49 13.07 2.37 7.75
N GLU A 50 13.88 2.92 8.63
CA GLU A 50 13.99 2.50 10.02
C GLU A 50 13.49 3.57 10.97
N SER A 51 12.69 3.17 11.97
CA SER A 51 12.14 4.08 12.96
C SER A 51 12.01 3.40 14.33
N GLY A 52 12.06 4.21 15.39
CA GLY A 52 11.64 3.77 16.73
C GLY A 52 10.14 3.89 16.98
N LEU A 53 9.38 4.45 16.02
CA LEU A 53 7.94 4.63 16.11
C LEU A 53 7.17 3.33 15.81
N ALA A 54 5.95 3.24 16.34
CA ALA A 54 4.98 2.26 15.87
C ALA A 54 4.52 2.59 14.43
N ALA A 55 3.91 1.62 13.75
CA ALA A 55 3.56 1.76 12.33
C ALA A 55 2.51 2.86 12.07
N ASP A 56 1.52 2.98 12.96
CA ASP A 56 0.48 4.02 12.94
C ASP A 56 1.07 5.42 13.24
N GLU A 57 1.92 5.54 14.25
CA GLU A 57 2.65 6.78 14.55
C GLU A 57 3.55 7.20 13.38
N ALA A 58 4.26 6.25 12.78
CA ALA A 58 5.08 6.50 11.60
C ALA A 58 4.24 6.97 10.40
N ALA A 59 3.05 6.39 10.18
CA ALA A 59 2.16 6.79 9.10
C ALA A 59 1.75 8.27 9.22
N VAL A 60 1.32 8.69 10.41
CA VAL A 60 0.97 10.09 10.71
C VAL A 60 2.19 10.99 10.54
N ARG A 61 3.32 10.61 11.12
CA ARG A 61 4.55 11.42 11.05
C ARG A 61 5.05 11.61 9.62
N ILE A 62 5.02 10.57 8.80
CA ILE A 62 5.41 10.64 7.39
C ILE A 62 4.45 11.56 6.63
N HIS A 63 3.13 11.40 6.82
CA HIS A 63 2.13 12.26 6.20
C HIS A 63 2.43 13.75 6.48
N ASP A 64 2.60 14.11 7.76
CA ASP A 64 2.77 15.50 8.18
C ASP A 64 4.07 16.11 7.64
N LEU A 65 5.14 15.32 7.56
CA LEU A 65 6.40 15.74 6.97
C LEU A 65 6.27 16.00 5.47
N LEU A 66 5.64 15.09 4.73
CA LEU A 66 5.45 15.28 3.29
C LEU A 66 4.52 16.45 3.00
N HIS A 67 3.48 16.64 3.81
CA HIS A 67 2.60 17.79 3.69
C HIS A 67 3.35 19.10 3.97
N THR A 68 4.10 19.17 5.08
CA THR A 68 4.80 20.40 5.49
C THR A 68 5.93 20.78 4.55
N HIS A 69 6.75 19.81 4.15
CA HIS A 69 7.98 20.09 3.40
C HIS A 69 7.80 20.04 1.88
N LEU A 70 6.86 19.25 1.37
CA LEU A 70 6.68 19.03 -0.07
C LEU A 70 5.30 19.48 -0.57
N ASN A 71 4.44 20.00 0.30
CA ASN A 71 3.10 20.49 -0.02
C ASN A 71 2.23 19.44 -0.75
N VAL A 72 2.35 18.17 -0.35
CA VAL A 72 1.54 17.07 -0.88
C VAL A 72 0.66 16.46 0.20
N ASP A 73 -0.57 16.14 -0.19
CA ASP A 73 -1.57 15.52 0.69
C ASP A 73 -1.80 14.08 0.22
N LEU A 74 -1.09 13.15 0.86
CA LEU A 74 -0.97 11.75 0.45
C LEU A 74 -1.25 10.85 1.65
N ALA A 75 -2.27 9.98 1.56
CA ALA A 75 -2.45 8.95 2.57
C ALA A 75 -1.23 8.00 2.60
N VAL A 76 -0.80 7.65 3.81
CA VAL A 76 0.37 6.81 4.06
C VAL A 76 -0.08 5.52 4.74
N ILE A 77 0.14 4.39 4.06
CA ILE A 77 -0.10 3.07 4.63
C ILE A 77 1.24 2.47 5.04
N VAL A 78 1.39 2.07 6.30
CA VAL A 78 2.64 1.54 6.85
C VAL A 78 2.44 0.09 7.28
N LYS A 79 3.40 -0.76 6.90
CA LYS A 79 3.45 -2.18 7.26
C LYS A 79 4.83 -2.55 7.76
N THR A 80 4.90 -3.54 8.63
CA THR A 80 6.16 -4.21 8.95
C THR A 80 6.47 -5.29 7.89
N PRO A 81 7.73 -5.72 7.75
CA PRO A 81 8.08 -6.84 6.89
C PRO A 81 7.33 -8.14 7.25
N ALA A 82 7.03 -8.35 8.54
CA ALA A 82 6.25 -9.50 9.01
C ALA A 82 4.81 -9.44 8.50
N GLN A 83 4.16 -8.27 8.57
CA GLN A 83 2.81 -8.08 8.03
C GLN A 83 2.77 -8.26 6.51
N LEU A 84 3.79 -7.79 5.78
CA LEU A 84 3.85 -8.03 4.33
C LEU A 84 4.00 -9.51 3.99
N ARG A 85 4.76 -10.26 4.79
CA ARG A 85 4.87 -11.71 4.62
C ARG A 85 3.52 -12.39 4.84
N GLU A 86 2.84 -12.08 5.94
CA GLU A 86 1.50 -12.60 6.24
C GLU A 86 0.50 -12.31 5.10
N ILE A 87 0.55 -11.10 4.53
CA ILE A 87 -0.30 -10.72 3.40
C ILE A 87 0.04 -11.52 2.14
N LEU A 88 1.32 -11.76 1.85
CA LEU A 88 1.69 -12.57 0.68
C LEU A 88 1.31 -14.04 0.86
N ASP A 89 1.52 -14.59 2.05
CA ASP A 89 1.22 -15.99 2.38
C ASP A 89 -0.30 -16.24 2.47
N GLY A 90 -1.07 -15.21 2.81
CA GLY A 90 -2.54 -15.25 2.86
C GLY A 90 -3.25 -15.08 1.51
N ASN A 91 -2.51 -15.02 0.39
CA ASN A 91 -3.09 -14.83 -0.95
C ASN A 91 -3.96 -16.03 -1.38
N PRO A 92 -5.28 -15.87 -1.58
CA PRO A 92 -6.15 -16.95 -2.03
C PRO A 92 -6.01 -17.27 -3.53
N PHE A 93 -5.33 -16.42 -4.30
CA PHE A 93 -5.11 -16.58 -5.74
C PHE A 93 -3.70 -17.11 -6.03
N ALA A 94 -3.35 -18.24 -5.40
CA ALA A 94 -2.01 -18.83 -5.46
C ALA A 94 -1.95 -20.15 -6.26
N ASP A 95 -3.10 -20.71 -6.65
CA ASP A 95 -3.16 -21.91 -7.49
C ASP A 95 -2.86 -21.61 -8.97
N GLU A 96 -2.68 -22.67 -9.76
CA GLU A 96 -2.32 -22.59 -11.18
C GLU A 96 -3.42 -21.97 -12.07
N ALA A 97 -4.65 -21.80 -11.57
CA ALA A 97 -5.74 -21.19 -12.32
C ALA A 97 -5.61 -19.67 -12.41
N TYR A 98 -4.76 -19.04 -11.59
CA TYR A 98 -4.58 -17.58 -11.54
C TYR A 98 -3.22 -17.16 -12.10
N ASP A 99 -3.20 -16.19 -13.01
CA ASP A 99 -1.98 -15.48 -13.40
C ASP A 99 -1.54 -14.55 -12.25
N PRO A 100 -0.36 -14.78 -11.61
CA PRO A 100 0.11 -13.95 -10.50
C PRO A 100 0.33 -12.47 -10.86
N LYS A 101 0.47 -12.13 -12.15
CA LYS A 101 0.60 -10.74 -12.61
C LYS A 101 -0.73 -9.98 -12.56
N ARG A 102 -1.84 -10.71 -12.46
CA ARG A 102 -3.22 -10.20 -12.37
C ARG A 102 -3.73 -10.16 -10.94
N VAL A 103 -2.89 -10.54 -9.96
CA VAL A 103 -3.20 -10.50 -8.54
C VAL A 103 -2.68 -9.21 -7.92
N PHE A 104 -3.57 -8.51 -7.23
CA PHE A 104 -3.29 -7.25 -6.55
C PHE A 104 -3.68 -7.32 -5.08
N PHE A 105 -2.96 -6.55 -4.28
CA PHE A 105 -3.04 -6.53 -2.82
C PHE A 105 -3.38 -5.11 -2.39
N THR A 106 -4.54 -4.93 -1.77
CA THR A 106 -5.02 -3.66 -1.26
C THR A 106 -4.76 -3.60 0.24
N LEU A 107 -3.93 -2.64 0.63
CA LEU A 107 -3.41 -2.48 1.98
C LEU A 107 -4.13 -1.34 2.70
N CYS A 108 -4.28 -1.48 4.02
CA CYS A 108 -4.82 -0.45 4.92
C CYS A 108 -4.07 -0.45 6.26
N ASN A 109 -4.09 0.66 7.00
CA ASN A 109 -3.54 0.71 8.37
C ASN A 109 -4.46 0.06 9.41
N THR A 110 -5.76 -0.02 9.12
CA THR A 110 -6.73 -0.69 9.97
C THR A 110 -7.04 -2.10 9.45
N PRO A 111 -7.39 -3.04 10.33
CA PRO A 111 -7.89 -4.35 9.90
C PRO A 111 -9.10 -4.21 8.99
N LEU A 112 -9.11 -4.94 7.88
CA LEU A 112 -10.24 -4.96 6.96
C LEU A 112 -11.28 -6.01 7.37
N ALA A 113 -12.54 -5.70 7.12
CA ALA A 113 -13.66 -6.62 7.28
C ALA A 113 -14.65 -6.41 6.14
N ASP A 114 -15.27 -7.49 5.65
CA ASP A 114 -16.33 -7.39 4.65
C ASP A 114 -17.68 -7.03 5.30
N THR A 115 -17.79 -5.79 5.76
CA THR A 115 -19.01 -5.30 6.41
C THR A 115 -20.15 -5.01 5.44
N ALA A 116 -19.85 -4.92 4.15
CA ALA A 116 -20.80 -4.55 3.09
C ALA A 116 -21.18 -5.73 2.17
N GLY A 117 -20.72 -6.95 2.47
CA GLY A 117 -20.98 -8.14 1.65
C GLY A 117 -20.41 -8.03 0.23
N LEU A 118 -19.26 -7.35 0.08
CA LEU A 118 -18.58 -7.11 -1.18
C LEU A 118 -18.11 -8.42 -1.82
N GLU A 119 -17.66 -9.41 -1.04
CA GLU A 119 -17.21 -10.70 -1.59
C GLU A 119 -18.35 -11.48 -2.29
N ALA A 120 -19.60 -11.21 -1.94
CA ALA A 120 -20.77 -11.83 -2.55
C ALA A 120 -21.27 -11.12 -3.82
N GLN A 121 -20.71 -9.96 -4.16
CA GLN A 121 -21.10 -9.22 -5.36
C GLN A 121 -20.53 -9.85 -6.63
N ASP A 122 -21.28 -9.72 -7.73
CA ASP A 122 -20.82 -10.16 -9.05
C ASP A 122 -19.93 -9.09 -9.70
N PHE A 123 -18.63 -9.39 -9.80
CA PHE A 123 -17.65 -8.60 -10.54
C PHE A 123 -17.28 -9.24 -11.89
N GLY A 124 -18.12 -10.16 -12.39
CA GLY A 124 -17.89 -10.90 -13.62
C GLY A 124 -16.69 -11.84 -13.50
N SER A 125 -15.62 -11.51 -14.22
CA SER A 125 -14.37 -12.31 -14.18
C SER A 125 -13.38 -11.84 -13.10
N GLU A 126 -13.62 -10.67 -12.50
CA GLU A 126 -12.82 -10.18 -11.39
C GLU A 126 -13.23 -10.92 -10.09
N LYS A 127 -12.29 -11.09 -9.16
CA LYS A 127 -12.57 -11.69 -7.85
C LYS A 127 -12.04 -10.82 -6.73
N LEU A 128 -12.78 -10.78 -5.63
CA LEU A 128 -12.43 -10.06 -4.41
C LEU A 128 -12.44 -11.02 -3.22
N HIS A 129 -11.40 -10.97 -2.40
CA HIS A 129 -11.40 -11.56 -1.07
C HIS A 129 -10.89 -10.55 -0.04
N ILE A 130 -11.60 -10.37 1.06
CA ILE A 130 -11.24 -9.43 2.12
C ILE A 130 -10.84 -10.23 3.35
N ARG A 131 -9.63 -9.99 3.85
CA ARG A 131 -9.13 -10.57 5.10
C ARG A 131 -8.64 -9.44 6.01
N PRO A 132 -8.51 -9.67 7.32
CA PRO A 132 -8.06 -8.64 8.26
C PRO A 132 -6.78 -7.92 7.85
N CYS A 133 -5.82 -8.63 7.24
CA CYS A 133 -4.52 -8.07 6.87
C CYS A 133 -4.52 -7.31 5.53
N ALA A 134 -5.35 -7.68 4.56
CA ALA A 134 -5.42 -7.11 3.22
C ALA A 134 -6.67 -7.57 2.45
N ALA A 135 -7.03 -6.80 1.42
CA ALA A 135 -7.93 -7.23 0.36
C ALA A 135 -7.13 -7.77 -0.84
N TYR A 136 -7.59 -8.87 -1.41
CA TYR A 136 -6.99 -9.52 -2.56
C TYR A 136 -7.91 -9.36 -3.76
N LEU A 137 -7.35 -8.94 -4.88
CA LEU A 137 -8.07 -8.73 -6.12
C LEU A 137 -7.43 -9.60 -7.20
N TYR A 138 -8.24 -10.36 -7.91
CA TYR A 138 -7.84 -10.97 -9.18
C TYR A 138 -8.54 -10.22 -10.32
N ILE A 139 -7.75 -9.62 -11.22
CA ILE A 139 -8.24 -8.81 -12.33
C ILE A 139 -7.64 -9.39 -13.62
N PRO A 140 -8.28 -10.39 -14.26
CA PRO A 140 -7.72 -11.09 -15.44
C PRO A 140 -7.56 -10.18 -16.66
N GLN A 141 -8.39 -9.14 -16.77
CA GLN A 141 -8.32 -8.11 -17.80
C GLN A 141 -7.23 -7.06 -17.53
N ASP A 142 -7.15 -6.06 -18.41
CA ASP A 142 -6.37 -4.86 -18.15
C ASP A 142 -6.90 -4.13 -16.90
N ALA A 143 -6.04 -3.90 -15.92
CA ALA A 143 -6.39 -3.25 -14.66
C ALA A 143 -6.93 -1.82 -14.85
N SER A 144 -6.57 -1.14 -15.94
CA SER A 144 -7.12 0.17 -16.29
C SER A 144 -8.62 0.14 -16.60
N ARG A 145 -9.16 -1.04 -16.93
CA ARG A 145 -10.59 -1.26 -17.23
C ARG A 145 -11.37 -1.81 -16.03
N SER A 146 -10.69 -2.12 -14.93
CA SER A 146 -11.30 -2.66 -13.73
C SER A 146 -12.14 -1.62 -13.00
N LYS A 147 -13.31 -2.05 -12.50
CA LYS A 147 -14.07 -1.25 -11.53
C LYS A 147 -13.66 -1.58 -10.09
N LEU A 148 -13.09 -2.76 -9.87
CA LEU A 148 -12.54 -3.18 -8.59
C LEU A 148 -11.14 -2.56 -8.39
N GLY A 149 -11.06 -1.54 -7.54
CA GLY A 149 -9.82 -0.82 -7.23
C GLY A 149 -9.97 0.13 -6.05
N ASN A 150 -8.91 0.89 -5.73
CA ASN A 150 -8.87 1.78 -4.56
C ASN A 150 -10.13 2.64 -4.43
N ALA A 151 -10.50 3.42 -5.46
CA ALA A 151 -11.63 4.35 -5.35
C ALA A 151 -12.97 3.66 -5.02
N PHE A 152 -13.22 2.47 -5.57
CA PHE A 152 -14.41 1.69 -5.26
C PHE A 152 -14.37 1.17 -3.82
N LEU A 153 -13.26 0.52 -3.44
CA LEU A 153 -13.12 -0.08 -2.11
C LEU A 153 -13.08 0.98 -0.99
N GLU A 154 -12.41 2.11 -1.23
CA GLU A 154 -12.36 3.27 -0.32
C GLU A 154 -13.79 3.80 -0.06
N LYS A 155 -14.62 3.90 -1.10
CA LYS A 155 -16.03 4.31 -0.99
C LYS A 155 -16.88 3.30 -0.23
N GLN A 156 -16.68 2.00 -0.44
CA GLN A 156 -17.47 0.95 0.22
C GLN A 156 -17.07 0.75 1.69
N LEU A 157 -15.77 0.83 1.99
CA LEU A 157 -15.23 0.51 3.32
C LEU A 157 -15.03 1.75 4.20
N GLY A 158 -15.01 2.96 3.63
CA GLY A 158 -14.78 4.19 4.38
C GLY A 158 -13.35 4.32 4.92
N LEU A 159 -12.39 3.66 4.26
CA LEU A 159 -11.00 3.58 4.69
C LEU A 159 -10.07 4.08 3.58
N SER A 160 -8.92 4.63 3.96
CA SER A 160 -7.83 4.94 3.02
C SER A 160 -7.09 3.66 2.64
N LEU A 161 -6.99 3.38 1.34
CA LEU A 161 -6.44 2.13 0.83
C LEU A 161 -5.32 2.38 -0.18
N THR A 162 -4.46 1.39 -0.35
CA THR A 162 -3.46 1.44 -1.43
C THR A 162 -3.20 0.07 -2.02
N THR A 163 -3.54 -0.08 -3.29
CA THR A 163 -3.28 -1.32 -4.05
C THR A 163 -1.85 -1.38 -4.59
N ARG A 164 -1.22 -2.55 -4.49
CA ARG A 164 0.08 -2.89 -5.08
C ARG A 164 0.03 -4.28 -5.73
N ASN A 165 0.95 -4.55 -6.65
CA ASN A 165 1.14 -5.92 -7.15
C ASN A 165 2.11 -6.72 -6.26
N GLY A 166 2.09 -8.04 -6.38
CA GLY A 166 2.94 -8.93 -5.58
C GLY A 166 4.44 -8.70 -5.77
N ASN A 167 4.88 -8.28 -6.97
CA ASN A 167 6.29 -7.97 -7.23
C ASN A 167 6.78 -6.78 -6.40
N THR A 168 5.92 -5.77 -6.22
CA THR A 168 6.24 -4.61 -5.38
C THR A 168 6.37 -5.05 -3.93
N LEU A 169 5.41 -5.82 -3.40
CA LEU A 169 5.46 -6.28 -2.01
C LEU A 169 6.71 -7.13 -1.73
N ARG A 170 7.01 -8.10 -2.61
CA ARG A 170 8.22 -8.92 -2.50
C ARG A 170 9.50 -8.09 -2.57
N LYS A 171 9.55 -7.09 -3.45
CA LYS A 171 10.71 -6.20 -3.53
C LYS A 171 10.89 -5.37 -2.27
N MET A 172 9.81 -4.83 -1.72
CA MET A 172 9.84 -4.03 -0.49
C MET A 172 10.24 -4.86 0.73
N MET A 173 9.86 -6.14 0.79
CA MET A 173 10.31 -7.05 1.85
C MET A 173 11.81 -7.37 1.82
N ALA A 174 12.45 -7.20 0.66
CA ALA A 174 13.87 -7.45 0.48
C ALA A 174 14.73 -6.18 0.66
N PHE A 175 14.12 -5.06 1.06
CA PHE A 175 14.85 -3.85 1.43
C PHE A 175 15.26 -3.88 2.90
#